data_AF-A0A451ARI8-F1
#
_entry.id   AF-A0A451ARI8-F1
#
_cell.length_a   1.000
_cell.length_b   1.000
_cell.length_c   1.000
_cell.angle_alpha   90.00
_cell.angle_beta   90.00
_cell.angle_gamma   90.00
#
_symmetry.space_group_name_H-M   'P 1'
#
loop_
_entity.id
_entity.type
_entity.pdbx_description
1 polymer ?
#
loop_
_entity_poly.entity_id
_entity_poly.type
_entity_poly.pdbx_seq_one_letter_code
_entity_poly.pdbx_strand_id
1 'polypeptide(L)'
;MGIGHGFGASWGSIGQTFAHGIAQGGLSELAGGDFRSGFLGGMIGHTAGSWSRGAFKGTSANAVIGRTMAAAIAGGASAKLGGGKFANGAMTGAFAHLFNNEANRLSARERHWRRNEINNNDANVPSDLAAARADPNFREMSSERSIYHRMGSNGKDNLKFISSDGHYEAVYNAKSGALVTDVVNRGTYNYASPDNGFSHFAKDVLPYWRWGNGPSDPTTMWQRVTGSY
;
A
#
# COMPACT_ATOMS: atom_id res chain seq x y z
N MET A 1 -1.99 -13.75 -47.78
CA MET A 1 -2.89 -12.65 -47.34
C MET A 1 -3.90 -13.28 -46.39
N GLY A 2 -3.71 -13.21 -45.07
CA GLY A 2 -4.19 -12.15 -44.16
C GLY A 2 -5.37 -12.75 -43.33
N ILE A 3 -5.61 -12.50 -42.04
CA ILE A 3 -5.07 -11.57 -41.05
C ILE A 3 -5.42 -12.17 -39.67
N GLY A 4 -4.49 -12.13 -38.71
CA GLY A 4 -4.67 -12.67 -37.36
C GLY A 4 -5.57 -11.82 -36.45
N HIS A 5 -6.28 -12.51 -35.55
CA HIS A 5 -6.94 -11.94 -34.37
C HIS A 5 -6.50 -12.76 -33.15
N GLY A 6 -5.94 -12.13 -32.12
CA GLY A 6 -5.72 -12.82 -30.84
C GLY A 6 -4.60 -12.34 -29.91
N PHE A 7 -3.83 -11.29 -30.24
CA PHE A 7 -2.61 -10.93 -29.46
C PHE A 7 -2.59 -9.52 -28.81
N GLY A 8 -3.76 -8.90 -28.52
CA GLY A 8 -3.79 -7.51 -28.05
C GLY A 8 -4.66 -7.18 -26.82
N ALA A 9 -5.75 -7.91 -26.57
CA ALA A 9 -6.83 -7.38 -25.70
C ALA A 9 -6.55 -7.44 -24.18
N SER A 10 -5.58 -8.22 -23.71
CA SER A 10 -5.23 -8.34 -22.28
C SER A 10 -4.02 -7.47 -21.87
N TRP A 11 -3.32 -6.87 -22.84
CA TRP A 11 -2.01 -6.23 -22.64
C TRP A 11 -2.08 -4.76 -22.21
N GLY A 12 -3.14 -4.04 -22.56
CA GLY A 12 -3.30 -2.61 -22.23
C GLY A 12 -3.93 -2.38 -20.85
N SER A 13 -4.96 -3.14 -20.49
CA SER A 13 -5.86 -2.77 -19.39
C SER A 13 -5.20 -2.79 -18.00
N ILE A 14 -4.62 -3.91 -17.57
CA ILE A 14 -4.10 -4.06 -16.19
C ILE A 14 -2.84 -3.22 -15.91
N GLY A 15 -1.97 -3.06 -16.91
CA GLY A 15 -0.74 -2.27 -16.76
C GLY A 15 -1.02 -0.77 -16.76
N GLN A 16 -1.91 -0.33 -17.64
CA GLN A 16 -2.37 1.04 -17.71
C GLN A 16 -3.18 1.42 -16.46
N THR A 17 -4.03 0.53 -15.93
CA THR A 17 -4.81 0.81 -14.71
C THR A 17 -3.94 0.93 -13.47
N PHE A 18 -2.90 0.11 -13.30
CA PHE A 18 -1.98 0.26 -12.16
C PHE A 18 -1.16 1.56 -12.25
N ALA A 19 -0.65 1.89 -13.45
CA ALA A 19 0.07 3.15 -13.67
C ALA A 19 -0.84 4.37 -13.46
N HIS A 20 -2.09 4.31 -13.93
CA HIS A 20 -3.10 5.33 -13.66
C HIS A 20 -3.47 5.40 -12.19
N GLY A 21 -3.50 4.27 -11.48
CA GLY A 21 -3.68 4.24 -10.04
C GLY A 21 -2.59 5.04 -9.34
N ILE A 22 -1.31 4.81 -9.63
CA ILE A 22 -0.24 5.61 -9.01
C ILE A 22 -0.39 7.11 -9.34
N ALA A 23 -0.73 7.43 -10.60
CA ALA A 23 -0.94 8.82 -11.02
C ALA A 23 -2.08 9.49 -10.25
N GLN A 24 -3.24 8.84 -10.21
CA GLN A 24 -4.45 9.36 -9.56
C GLN A 24 -4.33 9.34 -8.03
N GLY A 25 -3.58 8.39 -7.46
CA GLY A 25 -3.21 8.41 -6.05
C GLY A 25 -2.45 9.68 -5.70
N GLY A 26 -1.39 10.00 -6.44
CA GLY A 26 -0.63 11.23 -6.24
C GLY A 26 -1.45 12.52 -6.51
N LEU A 27 -2.30 12.52 -7.54
CA LEU A 27 -3.19 13.66 -7.84
C LEU A 27 -4.26 13.86 -6.75
N SER A 28 -4.81 12.79 -6.21
CA SER A 28 -5.76 12.82 -5.08
C SER A 28 -5.12 13.54 -3.89
N GLU A 29 -3.87 13.21 -3.55
CA GLU A 29 -3.15 13.88 -2.46
C GLU A 29 -2.89 15.35 -2.71
N LEU A 30 -2.51 15.72 -3.95
CA LEU A 30 -2.36 17.12 -4.33
C LEU A 30 -3.67 17.90 -4.21
N ALA A 31 -4.80 17.22 -4.42
CA ALA A 31 -6.14 17.77 -4.25
C ALA A 31 -6.66 17.67 -2.80
N GLY A 32 -5.85 17.17 -1.85
CA GLY A 32 -6.23 17.01 -0.44
C GLY A 32 -7.01 15.73 -0.11
N GLY A 33 -7.15 14.80 -1.05
CA GLY A 33 -7.68 13.45 -0.86
C GLY A 33 -6.62 12.44 -0.42
N ASP A 34 -7.01 11.17 -0.21
CA ASP A 34 -6.06 10.11 0.16
C ASP A 34 -5.51 9.37 -1.07
N PHE A 35 -4.25 8.93 -0.99
CA PHE A 35 -3.57 8.22 -2.08
C PHE A 35 -4.31 6.95 -2.50
N ARG A 36 -4.85 6.18 -1.55
CA ARG A 36 -5.45 4.87 -1.82
C ARG A 36 -6.73 5.00 -2.65
N SER A 37 -7.61 5.93 -2.28
CA SER A 37 -8.84 6.21 -3.03
C SER A 37 -8.54 6.70 -4.44
N GLY A 38 -7.56 7.61 -4.58
CA GLY A 38 -7.08 8.04 -5.89
C GLY A 38 -6.48 6.87 -6.69
N PHE A 39 -5.73 6.00 -6.03
CA PHE A 39 -5.12 4.84 -6.66
C PHE A 39 -6.13 3.81 -7.16
N LEU A 40 -7.08 3.42 -6.32
CA LEU A 40 -8.14 2.50 -6.72
C LEU A 40 -9.08 3.13 -7.75
N GLY A 41 -9.39 4.43 -7.61
CA GLY A 41 -10.15 5.19 -8.59
C GLY A 41 -9.45 5.26 -9.95
N GLY A 42 -8.13 5.46 -9.98
CA GLY A 42 -7.32 5.42 -11.20
C GLY A 42 -7.11 4.02 -11.78
N MET A 43 -7.23 2.97 -10.96
CA MET A 43 -7.28 1.59 -11.44
C MET A 43 -8.62 1.24 -12.09
N ILE A 44 -9.72 1.83 -11.62
CA ILE A 44 -11.08 1.54 -12.11
C ILE A 44 -11.49 2.50 -13.23
N GLY A 45 -10.96 3.74 -13.22
CA GLY A 45 -11.26 4.81 -14.17
C GLY A 45 -10.17 5.03 -15.21
N HIS A 46 -10.58 5.32 -16.45
CA HIS A 46 -9.68 5.66 -17.56
C HIS A 46 -9.59 7.18 -17.76
N THR A 47 -8.74 7.88 -17.00
CA THR A 47 -8.41 9.29 -17.32
C THR A 47 -7.01 9.67 -16.79
N ALA A 48 -6.12 10.06 -17.70
CA ALA A 48 -4.83 10.69 -17.37
C ALA A 48 -4.86 12.15 -17.86
N GLY A 49 -5.18 13.08 -16.95
CA GLY A 49 -5.18 14.52 -17.23
C GLY A 49 -3.95 15.20 -16.61
N SER A 50 -3.18 15.91 -17.44
CA SER A 50 -2.11 16.86 -17.09
C SER A 50 -0.82 16.30 -16.48
N TRP A 51 0.06 15.82 -17.36
CA TRP A 51 1.47 15.60 -17.07
C TRP A 51 2.28 16.89 -17.35
N SER A 52 2.83 17.52 -16.32
CA SER A 52 3.55 18.80 -16.46
C SER A 52 5.08 18.67 -16.40
N ARG A 53 5.77 19.65 -17.02
CA ARG A 53 7.22 19.82 -16.98
C ARG A 53 7.65 20.19 -15.55
N GLY A 54 8.31 19.25 -14.86
CA GLY A 54 8.78 19.43 -13.47
C GLY A 54 8.64 18.15 -12.63
N ALA A 55 7.76 17.23 -13.04
CA ALA A 55 7.46 15.98 -12.35
C ALA A 55 8.62 14.97 -12.19
N PHE A 56 9.82 15.27 -12.68
CA PHE A 56 10.98 14.37 -12.63
C PHE A 56 12.21 14.94 -11.95
N LYS A 57 12.24 16.23 -11.62
CA LYS A 57 13.43 16.92 -11.09
C LYS A 57 13.19 17.37 -9.66
N GLY A 58 14.13 17.05 -8.75
CA GLY A 58 14.09 17.43 -7.34
C GLY A 58 13.61 16.34 -6.37
N THR A 59 13.47 16.72 -5.09
CA THR A 59 13.06 15.88 -3.95
C THR A 59 11.62 16.12 -3.50
N SER A 60 10.87 16.99 -4.19
CA SER A 60 9.45 17.20 -3.90
C SER A 60 8.64 15.92 -4.13
N ALA A 61 7.52 15.75 -3.42
CA ALA A 61 6.64 14.60 -3.56
C ALA A 61 6.26 14.34 -5.02
N ASN A 62 5.93 15.39 -5.77
CA ASN A 62 5.59 15.32 -7.20
C ASN A 62 6.74 14.79 -8.07
N ALA A 63 7.98 15.17 -7.76
CA ALA A 63 9.15 14.70 -8.49
C ALA A 63 9.45 13.22 -8.19
N VAL A 64 9.22 12.79 -6.94
CA VAL A 64 9.38 11.38 -6.54
C VAL A 64 8.28 10.53 -7.19
N ILE A 65 7.01 10.93 -7.08
CA ILE A 65 5.86 10.26 -7.72
C ILE A 65 6.12 10.04 -9.22
N GLY A 66 6.50 11.09 -9.94
CA GLY A 66 6.77 10.97 -11.38
C GLY A 66 7.88 9.97 -11.69
N ARG A 67 9.03 10.05 -11.02
CA ARG A 67 10.13 9.08 -11.24
C ARG A 67 9.75 7.65 -10.81
N THR A 68 8.99 7.47 -9.74
CA THR A 68 8.49 6.16 -9.31
C THR A 68 7.56 5.56 -10.37
N MET A 69 6.69 6.36 -10.97
CA MET A 69 5.85 5.92 -12.10
C MET A 69 6.68 5.52 -13.32
N ALA A 70 7.68 6.32 -13.71
CA ALA A 70 8.56 5.97 -14.84
C ALA A 70 9.31 4.66 -14.58
N ALA A 71 9.82 4.45 -13.36
CA ALA A 71 10.47 3.21 -12.97
C ALA A 71 9.50 2.02 -12.97
N ALA A 72 8.25 2.23 -12.54
CA ALA A 72 7.19 1.21 -12.62
C ALA A 72 6.90 0.82 -14.07
N ILE A 73 6.75 1.79 -14.98
CA ILE A 73 6.53 1.50 -16.40
C ILE A 73 7.72 0.72 -16.98
N ALA A 74 8.95 1.15 -16.71
CA ALA A 74 10.15 0.47 -17.16
C ALA A 74 10.25 -0.96 -16.62
N GLY A 75 10.04 -1.16 -15.31
CA GLY A 75 10.06 -2.48 -14.69
C GLY A 75 8.96 -3.41 -15.25
N GLY A 76 7.76 -2.88 -15.50
CA GLY A 76 6.66 -3.62 -16.10
C GLY A 76 6.96 -4.07 -17.53
N ALA A 77 7.50 -3.16 -18.35
CA ALA A 77 7.95 -3.48 -19.71
C ALA A 77 9.04 -4.56 -19.71
N SER A 78 10.07 -4.41 -18.85
CA SER A 78 11.14 -5.40 -18.70
C SER A 78 10.63 -6.78 -18.27
N ALA A 79 9.70 -6.84 -17.31
CA ALA A 79 9.09 -8.11 -16.91
C ALA A 79 8.35 -8.79 -18.07
N LYS A 80 7.60 -8.04 -18.88
CA LYS A 80 6.91 -8.58 -20.05
C LYS A 80 7.87 -9.12 -21.11
N LEU A 81 8.96 -8.40 -21.40
CA LEU A 81 10.01 -8.85 -22.32
C LEU A 81 10.63 -10.18 -21.86
N GLY A 82 10.76 -10.37 -20.55
CA GLY A 82 11.21 -11.63 -19.94
C GLY A 82 10.12 -12.68 -19.72
N GLY A 83 8.91 -12.52 -20.26
CA GLY A 83 7.80 -13.48 -20.13
C GLY A 83 7.01 -13.41 -18.80
N GLY A 84 7.30 -12.45 -17.93
CA GLY A 84 6.62 -12.20 -16.67
C GLY A 84 5.34 -11.33 -16.78
N LYS A 85 4.72 -11.02 -15.64
CA LYS A 85 3.54 -10.13 -15.56
C LYS A 85 3.97 -8.66 -15.40
N PHE A 86 3.37 -7.77 -16.18
CA PHE A 86 3.67 -6.32 -16.14
C PHE A 86 3.54 -5.74 -14.73
N ALA A 87 2.42 -6.01 -14.03
CA ALA A 87 2.20 -5.48 -12.68
C ALA A 87 3.29 -5.88 -11.67
N ASN A 88 3.80 -7.12 -11.76
CA ASN A 88 4.90 -7.58 -10.91
C ASN A 88 6.19 -6.81 -11.23
N GLY A 89 6.47 -6.59 -12.51
CA GLY A 89 7.59 -5.75 -12.96
C GLY A 89 7.43 -4.30 -12.54
N ALA A 90 6.21 -3.75 -12.62
CA ALA A 90 5.93 -2.37 -12.28
C ALA A 90 6.07 -2.10 -10.79
N MET A 91 5.57 -3.01 -9.96
CA MET A 91 5.84 -2.95 -8.53
C MET A 91 7.33 -3.06 -8.23
N THR A 92 8.05 -3.95 -8.92
CA THR A 92 9.51 -4.11 -8.73
C THR A 92 10.28 -2.85 -9.14
N GLY A 93 9.91 -2.22 -10.25
CA GLY A 93 10.51 -0.96 -10.71
C GLY A 93 10.22 0.21 -9.77
N ALA A 94 8.96 0.35 -9.33
CA ALA A 94 8.59 1.34 -8.31
C ALA A 94 9.38 1.15 -7.02
N PHE A 95 9.47 -0.10 -6.55
CA PHE A 95 10.18 -0.46 -5.34
C PHE A 95 11.68 -0.19 -5.44
N ALA A 96 12.31 -0.63 -6.53
CA ALA A 96 13.72 -0.35 -6.77
C ALA A 96 13.97 1.16 -6.77
N HIS A 97 13.13 1.95 -7.46
CA HIS A 97 13.28 3.40 -7.45
C HIS A 97 13.16 4.03 -6.06
N LEU A 98 12.17 3.61 -5.26
CA LEU A 98 11.93 4.17 -3.93
C LEU A 98 13.00 3.77 -2.91
N PHE A 99 13.58 2.58 -3.04
CA PHE A 99 14.40 1.98 -1.98
C PHE A 99 15.87 1.69 -2.37
N ASN A 100 16.29 1.91 -3.62
CA ASN A 100 17.67 1.63 -4.08
C ASN A 100 18.75 2.43 -3.34
N ASN A 101 18.40 3.55 -2.69
CA ASN A 101 19.35 4.41 -1.99
C ASN A 101 19.42 4.15 -0.47
N GLU A 102 18.73 3.13 0.06
CA GLU A 102 18.80 2.83 1.49
C GLU A 102 20.09 2.06 1.84
N ALA A 103 21.10 2.77 2.34
CA ALA A 103 22.35 2.22 2.89
C ALA A 103 22.15 1.54 4.26
N ASN A 104 21.23 0.57 4.32
CA ASN A 104 20.83 -0.10 5.55
C ASN A 104 21.40 -1.53 5.62
N ARG A 105 21.72 -1.99 6.84
CA ARG A 105 22.22 -3.36 7.10
C ARG A 105 21.20 -4.47 6.87
N LEU A 106 19.90 -4.12 6.89
CA LEU A 106 18.80 -5.02 6.61
C LEU A 106 18.40 -4.92 5.14
N SER A 107 17.78 -5.94 4.57
CA SER A 107 17.03 -5.80 3.32
C SER A 107 15.76 -4.97 3.56
N ALA A 108 15.21 -4.38 2.50
CA ALA A 108 13.95 -3.62 2.60
C ALA A 108 12.77 -4.51 3.08
N ARG A 109 12.81 -5.82 2.79
CA ARG A 109 11.83 -6.79 3.27
C ARG A 109 11.94 -7.04 4.76
N GLU A 110 13.16 -7.21 5.27
CA GLU A 110 13.40 -7.39 6.70
C GLU A 110 13.05 -6.13 7.49
N ARG A 111 13.38 -4.94 6.96
CA ARG A 111 12.89 -3.67 7.54
C ARG A 111 11.37 -3.66 7.64
N HIS A 112 10.68 -3.97 6.55
CA HIS A 112 9.22 -4.01 6.52
C HIS A 112 8.65 -4.92 7.61
N TRP A 113 9.13 -6.16 7.73
CA TRP A 113 8.60 -7.08 8.76
C TRP A 113 8.99 -6.70 10.19
N ARG A 114 10.13 -6.04 10.40
CA ARG A 114 10.56 -5.53 11.71
C ARG A 114 9.57 -4.52 12.30
N ARG A 115 8.70 -3.92 11.48
CA ARG A 115 7.59 -3.09 11.95
C ARG A 115 6.69 -3.81 12.96
N ASN A 116 6.57 -5.14 12.91
CA ASN A 116 5.78 -5.91 13.88
C ASN A 116 6.45 -5.94 15.26
N GLU A 117 7.79 -6.02 15.29
CA GLU A 117 8.57 -5.97 16.53
C GLU A 117 8.54 -4.56 17.14
N ILE A 118 8.60 -3.53 16.29
CA ILE A 118 8.51 -2.13 16.74
C ILE A 118 7.11 -1.82 17.24
N ASN A 119 6.07 -2.28 16.51
CA ASN A 119 4.68 -2.08 16.93
C ASN A 119 4.41 -2.72 18.27
N ASN A 120 4.98 -3.91 18.50
CA ASN A 120 4.81 -4.72 19.71
C ASN A 120 3.40 -4.62 20.29
N ASN A 121 2.48 -5.38 19.70
CA ASN A 121 1.06 -5.36 20.05
C ASN A 121 0.77 -5.67 21.53
N ASP A 122 1.73 -6.22 22.27
CA ASP A 122 1.56 -6.52 23.69
C ASP A 122 2.05 -5.37 24.59
N ALA A 123 2.88 -4.46 24.08
CA ALA A 123 3.54 -3.42 24.88
C ALA A 123 3.17 -1.99 24.51
N ASN A 124 2.95 -1.68 23.23
CA ASN A 124 2.82 -0.29 22.76
C ASN A 124 1.41 0.06 22.27
N VAL A 125 0.44 -0.84 22.43
CA VAL A 125 -0.97 -0.59 22.07
C VAL A 125 -1.91 -1.00 23.20
N PRO A 126 -3.13 -0.43 23.27
CA PRO A 126 -4.10 -0.82 24.28
C PRO A 126 -4.45 -2.32 24.18
N SER A 127 -4.66 -2.97 25.32
CA SER A 127 -4.86 -4.43 25.41
C SER A 127 -6.14 -4.92 24.73
N ASP A 128 -7.18 -4.08 24.70
CA ASP A 128 -8.50 -4.40 24.17
C ASP A 128 -9.22 -3.14 23.67
N LEU A 129 -10.39 -3.35 23.06
CA LEU A 129 -11.19 -2.28 22.47
C LEU A 129 -11.68 -1.25 23.51
N ALA A 130 -11.97 -1.66 24.74
CA ALA A 130 -12.43 -0.75 25.78
C ALA A 130 -11.29 0.17 26.21
N ALA A 131 -10.11 -0.39 26.43
CA ALA A 131 -8.89 0.38 26.69
C ALA A 131 -8.58 1.34 25.54
N ALA A 132 -8.70 0.90 24.28
CA ALA A 132 -8.45 1.74 23.11
C ALA A 132 -9.40 2.94 23.00
N ARG A 133 -10.67 2.78 23.38
CA ARG A 133 -11.66 3.88 23.36
C ARG A 133 -11.49 4.84 24.54
N ALA A 134 -10.91 4.38 25.63
CA ALA A 134 -10.63 5.21 26.80
C ALA A 134 -9.30 5.96 26.69
N ASP A 135 -8.37 5.49 25.83
CA ASP A 135 -7.06 6.09 25.66
C ASP A 135 -7.12 7.33 24.73
N PRO A 136 -6.83 8.54 25.23
CA PRO A 136 -6.83 9.75 24.40
C PRO A 136 -5.72 9.77 23.35
N ASN A 137 -4.73 8.89 23.46
CA ASN A 137 -3.64 8.76 22.50
C ASN A 137 -3.98 7.84 21.33
N PHE A 138 -5.12 7.15 21.34
CA PHE A 138 -5.55 6.31 20.23
C PHE A 138 -6.87 6.80 19.64
N ARG A 139 -6.94 6.87 18.31
CA ARG A 139 -8.16 7.24 17.58
C ARG A 139 -8.64 6.09 16.71
N GLU A 140 -9.95 5.82 16.73
CA GLU A 140 -10.58 4.88 15.82
C GLU A 140 -10.52 5.43 14.39
N MET A 141 -10.15 4.56 13.45
CA MET A 141 -10.03 4.89 12.04
C MET A 141 -11.32 4.53 11.30
N SER A 142 -11.64 5.27 10.24
CA SER A 142 -12.82 4.99 9.42
C SER A 142 -12.77 3.58 8.83
N SER A 143 -13.93 3.08 8.39
CA SER A 143 -14.05 1.77 7.74
C SER A 143 -13.14 1.67 6.52
N GLU A 144 -13.02 2.73 5.73
CA GLU A 144 -12.19 2.81 4.52
C GLU A 144 -10.70 2.68 4.84
N ARG A 145 -10.25 3.30 5.94
CA ARG A 145 -8.87 3.21 6.42
C ARG A 145 -8.57 1.89 7.17
N SER A 146 -9.60 1.09 7.44
CA SER A 146 -9.50 -0.21 8.10
C SER A 146 -9.47 -1.39 7.12
N ILE A 147 -9.64 -1.18 5.81
CA ILE A 147 -9.86 -2.27 4.83
C ILE A 147 -8.74 -3.32 4.85
N TYR A 148 -7.48 -2.94 5.03
CA TYR A 148 -6.35 -3.90 5.10
C TYR A 148 -6.31 -4.74 6.38
N HIS A 149 -7.20 -4.48 7.34
CA HIS A 149 -7.36 -5.29 8.54
C HIS A 149 -8.72 -5.98 8.59
N ARG A 150 -9.51 -5.90 7.51
CA ARG A 150 -10.82 -6.56 7.37
C ARG A 150 -10.81 -7.69 6.36
N MET A 151 -9.69 -8.40 6.28
CA MET A 151 -9.47 -9.48 5.32
C MET A 151 -10.03 -10.81 5.83
N GLY A 152 -10.66 -11.57 4.94
CA GLY A 152 -11.27 -12.86 5.24
C GLY A 152 -12.50 -12.77 6.14
N SER A 153 -13.10 -13.92 6.44
CA SER A 153 -14.27 -14.02 7.34
C SER A 153 -14.00 -13.48 8.74
N ASN A 154 -12.77 -13.68 9.23
CA ASN A 154 -12.39 -13.35 10.60
C ASN A 154 -12.12 -11.85 10.79
N GLY A 155 -11.85 -11.13 9.71
CA GLY A 155 -11.53 -9.71 9.75
C GLY A 155 -12.72 -8.77 9.59
N LYS A 156 -13.89 -9.25 9.14
CA LYS A 156 -15.00 -8.38 8.68
C LYS A 156 -15.42 -7.30 9.68
N ASP A 157 -15.36 -7.62 10.96
CA ASP A 157 -15.79 -6.75 12.06
C ASP A 157 -14.62 -6.03 12.74
N ASN A 158 -13.42 -6.04 12.15
CA ASN A 158 -12.26 -5.42 12.77
C ASN A 158 -12.33 -3.89 12.74
N LEU A 159 -11.94 -3.28 13.86
CA LEU A 159 -11.79 -1.84 14.02
C LEU A 159 -10.30 -1.53 14.15
N LYS A 160 -9.81 -0.62 13.31
CA LYS A 160 -8.44 -0.13 13.39
C LYS A 160 -8.41 1.10 14.27
N PHE A 161 -7.42 1.14 15.15
CA PHE A 161 -7.03 2.30 15.92
C PHE A 161 -5.60 2.68 15.55
N ILE A 162 -5.30 3.97 15.68
CA ILE A 162 -3.95 4.48 15.48
C ILE A 162 -3.57 5.44 16.60
N SER A 163 -2.30 5.40 17.00
CA SER A 163 -1.76 6.37 17.96
C SER A 163 -1.85 7.80 17.41
N SER A 164 -1.84 8.78 18.30
CA SER A 164 -1.97 10.21 17.98
C SER A 164 -0.83 10.73 17.09
N ASP A 165 0.36 10.14 17.20
CA ASP A 165 1.50 10.38 16.32
C ASP A 165 1.43 9.63 14.97
N GLY A 166 0.44 8.74 14.80
CA GLY A 166 0.20 8.00 13.57
C GLY A 166 1.09 6.76 13.36
N HIS A 167 1.87 6.36 14.35
CA HIS A 167 2.91 5.35 14.18
C HIS A 167 2.53 3.93 14.66
N TYR A 168 1.71 3.80 15.68
CA TYR A 168 1.29 2.51 16.24
C TYR A 168 -0.13 2.18 15.81
N GLU A 169 -0.32 1.00 15.24
CA GLU A 169 -1.65 0.53 14.88
C GLU A 169 -2.08 -0.60 15.80
N ALA A 170 -3.34 -0.52 16.22
CA ALA A 170 -4.01 -1.57 16.97
C ALA A 170 -5.27 -1.97 16.22
N VAL A 171 -5.58 -3.27 16.24
CA VAL A 171 -6.77 -3.79 15.55
C VAL A 171 -7.52 -4.63 16.54
N TYR A 172 -8.81 -4.36 16.68
CA TYR A 172 -9.67 -5.09 17.62
C TYR A 172 -10.86 -5.68 16.88
N ASN A 173 -11.27 -6.86 17.29
CA ASN A 173 -12.52 -7.43 16.82
C ASN A 173 -13.68 -6.68 17.48
N ALA A 174 -14.59 -6.08 16.71
CA ALA A 174 -15.68 -5.29 17.27
C ALA A 174 -16.65 -6.07 18.17
N LYS A 175 -16.75 -7.40 17.98
CA LYS A 175 -17.69 -8.25 18.72
C LYS A 175 -17.10 -8.73 20.04
N SER A 176 -15.88 -9.24 20.03
CA SER A 176 -15.23 -9.74 21.24
C SER A 176 -14.46 -8.68 22.02
N GLY A 177 -14.11 -7.55 21.39
CA GLY A 177 -13.22 -6.54 21.95
C GLY A 177 -11.75 -6.96 22.00
N ALA A 178 -11.43 -8.19 21.59
CA ALA A 178 -10.08 -8.74 21.67
C ALA A 178 -9.14 -8.12 20.63
N LEU A 179 -7.88 -7.95 21.02
CA LEU A 179 -6.80 -7.56 20.13
C LEU A 179 -6.56 -8.63 19.06
N VAL A 180 -6.47 -8.19 17.81
CA VAL A 180 -6.25 -9.03 16.63
C VAL A 180 -4.75 -9.16 16.40
N THR A 181 -4.23 -10.39 16.52
CA THR A 181 -2.79 -10.70 16.44
C THR A 181 -2.42 -11.60 15.28
N ASP A 182 -3.40 -12.08 14.50
CA ASP A 182 -3.13 -12.90 13.33
C ASP A 182 -2.33 -12.14 12.26
N VAL A 183 -1.46 -12.84 11.53
CA VAL A 183 -0.54 -12.20 10.58
C VAL A 183 -1.27 -11.41 9.49
N VAL A 184 -2.49 -11.81 9.12
CA VAL A 184 -3.24 -11.18 8.03
C VAL A 184 -3.78 -9.81 8.47
N ASN A 185 -4.40 -9.73 9.65
CA ASN A 185 -5.15 -8.55 10.07
C ASN A 185 -4.54 -7.73 11.21
N ARG A 186 -3.46 -8.20 11.86
CA ARG A 186 -2.86 -7.48 12.99
C ARG A 186 -2.50 -6.03 12.67
N GLY A 187 -2.51 -5.19 13.71
CA GLY A 187 -1.93 -3.86 13.66
C GLY A 187 -0.40 -3.92 13.53
N THR A 188 0.16 -2.90 12.89
CA THR A 188 1.58 -2.80 12.57
C THR A 188 2.13 -1.39 12.77
N TYR A 189 3.46 -1.24 12.80
CA TYR A 189 4.07 0.08 12.91
C TYR A 189 4.10 0.76 11.54
N ASN A 190 3.75 2.05 11.50
CA ASN A 190 3.87 2.89 10.33
C ASN A 190 5.16 3.68 10.37
N TYR A 191 6.02 3.57 9.36
CA TYR A 191 7.20 4.41 9.20
C TYR A 191 6.85 5.84 8.76
N ALA A 192 5.64 6.07 8.24
CA ALA A 192 5.09 7.39 8.10
C ALA A 192 3.63 7.42 8.56
N SER A 193 3.27 8.44 9.34
CA SER A 193 1.88 8.68 9.73
C SER A 193 0.98 8.67 8.49
N PRO A 194 -0.23 8.07 8.57
CA PRO A 194 -1.18 8.03 7.45
C PRO A 194 -1.68 9.43 7.03
N ASP A 195 -1.39 10.46 7.81
CA ASP A 195 -1.67 11.86 7.44
C ASP A 195 -0.64 12.40 6.43
N ASN A 196 0.47 11.69 6.20
CA ASN A 196 1.43 11.93 5.13
C ASN A 196 1.31 10.82 4.07
N GLY A 197 0.27 10.92 3.24
CA GLY A 197 -0.21 9.81 2.42
C GLY A 197 0.84 9.19 1.48
N PHE A 198 1.67 9.95 0.77
CA PHE A 198 2.64 9.39 -0.18
C PHE A 198 3.79 8.71 0.58
N SER A 199 4.25 9.33 1.67
CA SER A 199 5.27 8.72 2.50
C SER A 199 4.74 7.44 3.16
N HIS A 200 3.49 7.43 3.61
CA HIS A 200 2.83 6.25 4.16
C HIS A 200 2.63 5.17 3.09
N PHE A 201 2.20 5.58 1.89
CA PHE A 201 2.09 4.67 0.76
C PHE A 201 3.43 4.01 0.43
N ALA A 202 4.47 4.83 0.24
CA ALA A 202 5.78 4.36 -0.17
C ALA A 202 6.42 3.46 0.89
N LYS A 203 6.33 3.82 2.17
CA LYS A 203 7.05 3.13 3.26
C LYS A 203 6.26 2.01 3.93
N ASP A 204 4.93 2.06 3.91
CA ASP A 204 4.08 1.12 4.67
C ASP A 204 3.17 0.30 3.75
N VAL A 205 2.48 0.94 2.80
CA VAL A 205 1.46 0.27 1.97
C VAL A 205 2.07 -0.52 0.82
N LEU A 206 3.01 0.06 0.06
CA LEU A 206 3.65 -0.59 -1.08
C LEU A 206 4.49 -1.82 -0.66
N PRO A 207 5.29 -1.76 0.43
CA PRO A 207 5.98 -2.95 0.95
C PRO A 207 4.99 -4.01 1.44
N TYR A 208 3.89 -3.61 2.10
CA TYR A 208 2.81 -4.52 2.48
C TYR A 208 2.18 -5.20 1.25
N TRP A 209 1.83 -4.47 0.20
CA TRP A 209 1.33 -5.09 -1.04
C TRP A 209 2.33 -6.09 -1.62
N ARG A 210 3.63 -5.77 -1.59
CA ARG A 210 4.68 -6.62 -2.14
C ARG A 210 4.94 -7.89 -1.32
N TRP A 211 4.90 -7.82 0.01
CA TRP A 211 5.42 -8.86 0.91
C TRP A 211 4.47 -9.32 2.02
N GLY A 212 3.31 -8.69 2.19
CA GLY A 212 2.40 -8.96 3.30
C GLY A 212 2.94 -8.49 4.64
N ASN A 213 2.24 -8.83 5.72
CA ASN A 213 2.60 -8.42 7.08
C ASN A 213 3.73 -9.26 7.69
N GLY A 214 4.00 -10.44 7.16
CA GLY A 214 5.02 -11.33 7.68
C GLY A 214 5.34 -12.47 6.72
N PRO A 215 6.38 -13.28 7.01
CA PRO A 215 6.79 -14.40 6.17
C PRO A 215 5.72 -15.49 6.03
N SER A 216 4.77 -15.57 6.96
CA SER A 216 3.66 -16.52 6.96
C SER A 216 2.34 -15.94 6.42
N ASP A 217 2.34 -14.71 5.90
CA ASP A 217 1.14 -14.09 5.33
C ASP A 217 0.72 -14.84 4.05
N PRO A 218 -0.45 -15.51 4.05
CA PRO A 218 -0.90 -16.33 2.93
C PRO A 218 -1.50 -15.50 1.79
N THR A 219 -1.73 -14.19 2.00
CA THR A 219 -2.40 -13.36 1.01
C THR A 219 -1.55 -13.18 -0.24
N THR A 220 -2.20 -13.11 -1.40
CA THR A 220 -1.51 -12.71 -2.63
C THR A 220 -1.36 -11.19 -2.68
N MET A 221 -0.41 -10.72 -3.47
CA MET A 221 -0.25 -9.29 -3.76
C MET A 221 -1.56 -8.65 -4.21
N TRP A 222 -2.33 -9.32 -5.08
CA TRP A 222 -3.58 -8.77 -5.60
C TRP A 222 -4.65 -8.66 -4.53
N GLN A 223 -4.82 -9.68 -3.68
CA GLN A 223 -5.74 -9.62 -2.56
C GLN A 223 -5.42 -8.46 -1.60
N ARG A 224 -4.14 -8.14 -1.40
CA ARG A 224 -3.74 -6.98 -0.58
C ARG A 224 -3.98 -5.64 -1.26
N VAL A 225 -3.76 -5.53 -2.56
CA VAL A 225 -4.06 -4.30 -3.32
C VAL A 225 -5.56 -3.99 -3.25
N THR A 226 -6.41 -5.00 -3.48
CA THR A 226 -7.87 -4.84 -3.56
C THR A 226 -8.58 -4.97 -2.22
N GLY A 227 -7.93 -5.51 -1.19
CA GLY A 227 -8.56 -5.84 0.10
C GLY A 227 -9.57 -6.99 -0.01
N SER A 228 -9.34 -7.95 -0.91
CA SER A 228 -10.31 -8.99 -1.27
C SER A 228 -9.90 -10.42 -0.88
N TYR A 229 -9.15 -10.57 0.22
CA TYR A 229 -8.78 -11.89 0.75
C TYR A 229 -9.98 -12.61 1.37
#